data_AF-A0A930XGV8-F1
#
_entry.id   AF-A0A930XGV8-F1
#
_cell.length_a   1.000
_cell.length_b   1.000
_cell.length_c   1.000
_cell.angle_alpha   90.00
_cell.angle_beta   90.00
_cell.angle_gamma   90.00
#
_symmetry.space_group_name_H-M   'P 1'
#
loop_
_entity.id
_entity.type
_entity.pdbx_description
1 polymer ?
#
loop_
_entity_poly.entity_id
_entity_poly.type
_entity_poly.pdbx_seq_one_letter_code
_entity_poly.pdbx_strand_id
1 'polypeptide(L)' 'MTPELTKIKFPLWQYLNQPLVGDKPPIFNPRRFAHVYHIELLQRCWSKEYDAKGQY' A
#
# COMPACT_ATOMS: atom_id res chain seq x y z
N MET A 1 30.73 -0.02 5.62
CA MET A 1 29.93 -0.76 4.63
C MET A 1 28.47 -0.43 4.87
N THR A 2 27.94 0.57 4.17
CA THR A 2 26.52 0.88 4.19
C THR A 2 25.79 -0.24 3.45
N PRO A 3 24.76 -0.90 4.03
CA PRO A 3 23.96 -1.82 3.25
C PRO A 3 23.28 -0.96 2.18
N GLU A 4 23.66 -1.16 0.92
CA GLU A 4 22.88 -0.79 -0.24
C GLU A 4 21.57 -1.55 -0.12
N LEU A 5 20.65 -1.01 0.68
CA LEU A 5 19.27 -1.45 0.79
C LEU A 5 18.70 -1.27 -0.61
N THR A 6 18.86 -2.31 -1.43
CA THR A 6 18.10 -2.54 -2.64
C THR A 6 16.68 -2.19 -2.27
N LYS A 7 16.22 -1.01 -2.69
CA LYS A 7 14.91 -0.48 -2.31
C LYS A 7 13.91 -1.49 -2.86
N ILE A 8 13.47 -2.41 -2.02
CA ILE A 8 12.41 -3.34 -2.36
C ILE A 8 11.20 -2.44 -2.60
N LYS A 9 10.92 -2.12 -3.87
CA LYS A 9 9.79 -1.28 -4.30
C LYS A 9 8.45 -2.03 -4.15
N PHE A 10 8.48 -3.17 -3.48
CA PHE A 10 7.36 -4.05 -3.26
C PHE A 10 6.93 -3.98 -1.79
N PRO A 11 5.64 -3.72 -1.50
CA PRO A 11 5.10 -3.72 -0.14
C PRO A 11 4.99 -5.15 0.42
N LEU A 12 6.14 -5.77 0.71
CA LEU A 12 6.25 -7.19 1.11
C LEU A 12 5.46 -7.48 2.38
N TRP A 13 5.59 -6.63 3.39
CA TRP A 13 4.88 -6.79 4.65
C TRP A 13 3.36 -6.70 4.49
N GLN A 14 2.87 -5.79 3.66
CA GLN A 14 1.44 -5.65 3.41
C GLN A 14 0.89 -6.79 2.56
N TYR A 15 1.71 -7.34 1.67
CA TYR A 15 1.36 -8.54 0.92
C TYR A 15 1.22 -9.77 1.82
N LEU A 16 2.16 -9.97 2.76
CA LEU A 16 2.10 -11.10 3.69
C LEU A 16 0.96 -10.98 4.72
N ASN A 17 0.59 -9.75 5.08
CA ASN A 17 -0.49 -9.46 6.01
C ASN A 17 -1.86 -9.25 5.33
N GLN A 18 -2.05 -9.74 4.10
CA GLN A 18 -3.35 -9.69 3.44
C GLN A 18 -4.41 -10.42 4.28
N PRO A 19 -5.61 -9.85 4.47
CA PRO A 19 -6.70 -10.57 5.11
C PRO A 19 -7.13 -11.73 4.22
N LEU A 20 -7.00 -12.96 4.74
CA LEU A 20 -7.41 -14.17 4.03
C LEU A 20 -8.93 -14.38 4.05
N VAL A 21 -9.61 -13.74 5.01
CA VAL A 21 -11.06 -13.81 5.22
C VAL A 21 -11.57 -12.37 5.35
N GLY A 22 -12.50 -11.97 4.47
CA GLY A 22 -13.09 -10.63 4.46
C GLY A 22 -13.86 -10.35 3.17
N ASP A 23 -14.42 -9.14 3.06
CA ASP A 23 -15.26 -8.72 1.93
C ASP A 23 -14.51 -8.65 0.59
N LYS A 24 -13.18 -8.53 0.64
CA LYS A 24 -12.31 -8.50 -0.54
C LYS A 24 -11.46 -9.76 -0.60
N PRO A 25 -11.44 -10.48 -1.74
CA PRO A 25 -10.59 -11.65 -1.89
C PRO A 25 -9.11 -11.26 -1.85
N PRO A 26 -8.23 -12.08 -1.23
CA PRO A 26 -6.79 -11.83 -1.22
C PRO A 26 -6.22 -11.88 -2.64
N ILE A 27 -5.25 -11.00 -2.92
CA ILE A 27 -4.59 -10.91 -4.22
C ILE A 27 -3.28 -11.68 -4.16
N PHE A 28 -3.28 -12.93 -4.62
CA PHE A 28 -2.08 -13.80 -4.62
C PHE A 28 -1.05 -13.49 -5.71
N ASN A 29 -1.38 -12.63 -6.69
CA ASN A 29 -0.40 -12.19 -7.68
C ASN A 29 0.36 -10.97 -7.13
N PRO A 30 1.68 -11.08 -6.85
CA PRO A 30 2.44 -9.98 -6.24
C PRO A 30 2.46 -8.72 -7.11
N ARG A 31 2.56 -8.84 -8.44
CA ARG A 31 2.56 -7.68 -9.33
C ARG A 31 1.23 -6.94 -9.29
N ARG A 32 0.13 -7.69 -9.27
CA ARG A 32 -1.22 -7.12 -9.15
C ARG A 32 -1.41 -6.45 -7.80
N PHE A 33 -0.95 -7.07 -6.72
CA PHE A 33 -1.03 -6.50 -5.38
C PHE A 33 -0.27 -5.17 -5.31
N ALA A 34 0.97 -5.12 -5.81
CA ALA A 34 1.77 -3.90 -5.79
C ALA A 34 1.08 -2.72 -6.47
N HIS A 35 0.46 -2.98 -7.63
CA HIS A 35 -0.26 -1.95 -8.38
C HIS A 35 -1.49 -1.44 -7.62
N VAL A 36 -2.33 -2.35 -7.11
CA VAL A 36 -3.51 -1.99 -6.32
C VAL A 36 -3.11 -1.25 -5.04
N TYR A 37 -2.09 -1.73 -4.33
CA TYR A 37 -1.59 -1.12 -3.12
C TYR A 37 -1.10 0.31 -3.34
N HIS A 38 -0.38 0.58 -4.44
CA HIS A 38 0.05 1.94 -4.78
C HIS A 38 -1.13 2.87 -5.04
N ILE A 39 -2.16 2.42 -5.75
CA ILE A 39 -3.36 3.23 -6.01
C ILE A 39 -4.07 3.54 -4.68
N GLU A 40 -4.29 2.54 -3.83
CA GLU A 40 -4.92 2.74 -2.52
C GLU A 40 -4.11 3.69 -1.63
N LEU A 41 -2.78 3.60 -1.68
CA LEU A 41 -1.90 4.50 -0.93
C LEU A 41 -2.05 5.95 -1.41
N LEU A 42 -2.05 6.17 -2.73
CA LEU A 42 -2.26 7.50 -3.31
C LEU A 42 -3.64 8.05 -2.96
N GLN A 43 -4.69 7.23 -3.02
CA GLN A 43 -6.04 7.62 -2.61
C GLN A 43 -6.08 8.05 -1.13
N ARG A 44 -5.42 7.30 -0.23
CA ARG A 44 -5.35 7.66 1.19
C ARG A 44 -4.61 8.96 1.43
N CYS A 45 -3.49 9.17 0.75
CA CYS A 45 -2.76 10.44 0.82
C CYS A 45 -3.61 11.60 0.32
N TRP A 46 -4.27 11.41 -0.82
CA TRP A 46 -5.16 12.40 -1.41
C TRP A 46 -6.34 12.77 -0.48
N SER A 47 -6.98 11.78 0.14
CA SER A 47 -8.05 12.01 1.12
C SER A 47 -7.53 12.73 2.38
N LYS A 48 -6.33 12.39 2.86
CA LYS A 48 -5.71 13.05 4.03
C LYS A 48 -5.35 14.51 3.77
N GLU A 49 -4.91 14.84 2.56
CA GLU A 49 -4.63 16.24 2.19
C GLU A 49 -5.90 17.10 2.19
N TYR A 50 -7.06 16.51 1.93
CA TYR A 50 -8.34 17.20 2.06
C TYR A 50 -8.74 17.44 3.51
N ASP A 51 -8.56 16.43 4.38
CA ASP A 51 -8.91 16.51 5.81
C ASP A 51 -8.05 17.55 6.56
N ALA A 52 -6.76 17.64 6.21
CA ALA A 52 -5.85 18.63 6.78
C ALA A 52 -6.15 20.08 6.36
N LYS A 53 -6.91 20.31 5.29
CA LYS A 53 -7.32 21.65 4.83
C LYS A 53 -8.74 22.06 5.25
N GLY A 54 -9.46 21.18 5.95
CA GLY A 54 -10.81 21.44 6.48
C GLY A 54 -10.87 22.09 7.86
N GLN A 55 -9.72 22.39 8.48
CA GLN A 55 -9.65 23.18 9.72
C GLN A 55 -9.33 24.65 9.41
N TYR A 56 -10.30 25.38 8.84
CA TYR A 56 -10.34 26.84 8.86
C TYR A 56 -11.77 27.31 9.07
#